data_AF-A0A3D3QA52-F1
#
_entry.id   AF-A0A3D3QA52-F1
#
_cell.length_a   1.000
_cell.length_b   1.000
_cell.length_c   1.000
_cell.angle_alpha   90.00
_cell.angle_beta   90.00
_cell.angle_gamma   90.00
#
_symmetry.space_group_name_H-M   'P 1'
#
loop_
_entity.id
_entity.type
_entity.pdbx_description
1 polymer ?
#
loop_
_entity_poly.entity_id
_entity_poly.type
_entity_poly.pdbx_seq_one_letter_code
_entity_poly.pdbx_strand_id
1 'polypeptide(L)'
;GVEIKNNVRRAWWKRMVQLRDDVVGLEAAILMSPRVWEASGHVASFSDPLVECRDCHRRFREDHLDGWEPGVDAATLKCPECGGAFGEPKRFNLMFKTHMGPVEGDSAVVYLRPETAQGMFVD
;
A
#
# COMPACT_ATOMS: atom_id res chain seq x y z
N GLY A 1 22.06 -5.84 4.66
CA GLY A 1 22.45 -6.03 6.07
C GLY A 1 21.94 -4.88 6.93
N VAL A 2 21.82 -5.07 8.25
CA VAL A 2 21.31 -4.04 9.18
C VAL A 2 22.23 -2.82 9.24
N GLU A 3 23.55 -3.04 9.24
CA GLU A 3 24.54 -1.95 9.31
C GLU A 3 24.45 -0.97 8.15
N ILE A 4 24.34 -1.47 6.91
CA ILE A 4 24.18 -0.60 5.74
C ILE A 4 22.86 0.19 5.78
N LYS A 5 21.75 -0.43 6.23
CA LYS A 5 20.47 0.26 6.43
C LYS A 5 20.60 1.41 7.44
N ASN A 6 21.26 1.15 8.57
CA ASN A 6 21.47 2.15 9.61
C ASN A 6 22.39 3.29 9.13
N ASN A 7 23.44 2.96 8.37
CA ASN A 7 24.34 3.97 7.79
C ASN A 7 23.62 4.89 6.81
N VAL A 8 22.80 4.35 5.91
CA VAL A 8 22.01 5.14 4.96
C VAL A 8 20.99 6.03 5.69
N ARG A 9 20.26 5.49 6.67
CA ARG A 9 19.30 6.27 7.47
C ARG A 9 19.97 7.44 8.18
N ARG A 10 21.13 7.22 8.81
CA ARG A 10 21.89 8.28 9.51
C ARG A 10 22.39 9.35 8.55
N ALA A 11 22.93 8.95 7.39
CA ALA A 11 23.41 9.89 6.38
C ALA A 11 22.27 10.77 5.84
N TRP A 12 21.11 10.17 5.55
CA TRP A 12 19.92 10.90 5.11
C TRP A 12 19.44 11.90 6.16
N TRP A 13 19.30 11.46 7.42
CA TRP A 13 18.85 12.33 8.51
C TRP A 13 19.79 13.53 8.73
N LYS A 14 21.10 13.28 8.72
CA LYS A 14 22.10 14.35 8.83
C LYS A 14 21.94 15.38 7.71
N ARG A 15 21.83 14.91 6.46
CA ARG A 15 21.74 15.81 5.29
C ARG A 15 20.41 16.56 5.22
N MET A 16 19.29 15.89 5.46
CA MET A 16 17.96 16.43 5.23
C MET A 16 17.40 17.20 6.42
N VAL A 17 17.81 16.87 7.65
CA VAL A 17 17.25 17.47 8.87
C VAL A 17 18.30 18.26 9.64
N GLN A 18 19.50 17.70 9.89
CA GLN A 18 20.48 18.38 10.78
C GLN A 18 21.29 19.49 10.10
N LEU A 19 21.47 19.42 8.77
CA LEU A 19 22.25 20.39 7.99
C LEU A 19 21.36 21.40 7.25
N ARG A 20 20.08 21.45 7.58
CA ARG A 20 19.06 22.28 6.95
C ARG A 20 18.25 22.96 8.04
N ASP A 21 17.98 24.25 7.89
CA ASP A 21 17.20 25.03 8.85
C ASP A 21 15.69 25.07 8.48
N ASP A 22 15.31 24.41 7.39
CA ASP A 22 13.97 24.44 6.80
C ASP A 22 13.22 23.09 6.84
N VAL A 23 13.75 22.11 7.59
CA VAL A 23 13.15 20.78 7.74
C VAL A 23 13.16 20.37 9.21
N VAL A 24 12.00 20.00 9.75
CA VAL A 24 11.84 19.57 11.14
C VAL A 24 11.62 18.06 11.20
N GLY A 25 12.24 17.41 12.20
CA GLY A 25 12.03 15.99 12.47
C GLY A 25 10.72 15.74 13.21
N LEU A 26 9.95 14.74 12.78
CA LEU A 26 8.70 14.31 13.41
C LEU A 26 8.59 12.78 13.38
N GLU A 27 7.95 12.19 14.39
CA GLU A 27 7.63 10.77 14.47
C GLU A 27 6.15 10.57 14.76
N ALA A 28 5.39 10.16 13.75
CA ALA A 28 3.96 9.87 13.85
C ALA A 28 3.69 8.38 14.11
N ALA A 29 2.51 8.06 14.64
CA ALA A 29 2.05 6.70 14.86
C ALA A 29 1.93 5.87 13.56
N ILE A 30 2.05 4.55 13.66
CA ILE A 30 1.84 3.61 12.53
C ILE A 30 0.34 3.30 12.35
N LEU A 31 -0.37 3.11 13.46
CA LEU A 31 -1.82 2.91 13.46
C LEU A 31 -2.50 4.27 13.49
N MET A 32 -3.37 4.53 12.51
CA MET A 32 -4.04 5.82 12.38
C MET A 32 -5.55 5.65 12.13
N SER A 33 -6.31 6.68 12.52
CA SER A 33 -7.76 6.73 12.35
C SER A 33 -8.17 6.61 10.87
N PRO A 34 -9.25 5.89 10.55
CA PRO A 34 -9.80 5.81 9.19
C PRO A 34 -10.04 7.16 8.53
N ARG A 35 -10.46 8.17 9.33
CA ARG A 35 -10.80 9.51 8.84
C ARG A 35 -9.64 10.20 8.12
N VAL A 36 -8.40 9.93 8.52
CA VAL A 36 -7.19 10.47 7.86
C VAL A 36 -7.05 9.91 6.44
N TRP A 37 -7.34 8.61 6.29
CA TRP A 37 -7.23 7.89 5.01
C TRP A 37 -8.43 8.12 4.09
N GLU A 38 -9.59 8.41 4.67
CA GLU A 38 -10.76 8.88 3.93
C GLU A 38 -10.52 10.30 3.39
N ALA A 39 -10.05 11.22 4.25
CA ALA A 39 -9.79 12.60 3.87
C ALA A 39 -8.69 12.73 2.81
N SER A 40 -7.64 11.90 2.89
CA SER A 40 -6.58 11.83 1.88
C SER A 40 -6.96 11.03 0.63
N GLY A 41 -8.14 10.39 0.61
CA GLY A 41 -8.64 9.61 -0.53
C GLY A 41 -8.11 8.18 -0.63
N HIS A 42 -7.16 7.76 0.21
CA HIS A 42 -6.55 6.43 0.18
C HIS A 42 -7.58 5.29 0.29
N VAL A 43 -8.63 5.45 1.10
CA VAL A 43 -9.69 4.42 1.21
C VAL A 43 -10.35 4.15 -0.15
N ALA A 44 -10.53 5.19 -0.97
CA ALA A 44 -11.20 5.10 -2.26
C ALA A 44 -10.25 4.72 -3.41
N SER A 45 -9.00 5.18 -3.39
CA SER A 45 -8.12 5.15 -4.57
C SER A 45 -6.88 4.29 -4.41
N PHE A 46 -6.43 3.98 -3.19
CA PHE A 46 -5.19 3.24 -2.93
C PHE A 46 -5.38 1.73 -3.15
N SER A 47 -5.55 1.37 -4.42
CA SER A 47 -5.88 0.03 -4.86
C SER A 47 -5.22 -0.33 -6.17
N ASP A 48 -4.78 -1.57 -6.27
CA ASP A 48 -4.26 -2.16 -7.50
C ASP A 48 -5.34 -3.03 -8.17
N PRO A 49 -5.34 -3.13 -9.51
CA PRO A 49 -6.14 -4.12 -10.20
C PRO A 49 -5.55 -5.52 -9.99
N LEU A 50 -6.31 -6.40 -9.35
CA LEU A 50 -5.97 -7.81 -9.22
C LEU A 50 -6.87 -8.66 -10.09
N VAL A 51 -6.27 -9.66 -10.73
CA VAL A 51 -6.97 -10.72 -11.47
C VAL A 51 -6.72 -12.07 -10.80
N GLU A 52 -7.74 -12.93 -10.78
CA GLU A 52 -7.64 -14.28 -10.23
C GLU A 52 -7.65 -15.31 -11.37
N CYS A 53 -6.70 -16.24 -11.36
CA CYS A 53 -6.69 -17.36 -12.31
C CYS A 53 -7.82 -18.33 -11.94
N ARG A 54 -8.65 -18.69 -12.93
CA ARG A 54 -9.81 -19.58 -12.70
C ARG A 54 -9.43 -21.03 -12.37
N ASP A 55 -8.23 -21.45 -12.73
CA ASP A 55 -7.79 -22.84 -12.58
C ASP A 55 -6.99 -23.07 -11.28
N CYS A 56 -6.09 -22.14 -10.92
CA CYS A 56 -5.24 -22.29 -9.74
C CYS A 56 -5.56 -21.32 -8.59
N HIS A 57 -6.55 -20.43 -8.76
CA HIS A 57 -7.01 -19.43 -7.79
C HIS A 57 -5.94 -18.46 -7.26
N ARG A 58 -4.77 -18.42 -7.90
CA ARG A 58 -3.75 -17.42 -7.58
C ARG A 58 -4.17 -16.06 -8.12
N ARG A 59 -3.83 -15.04 -7.35
CA ARG A 59 -4.11 -13.64 -7.69
C ARG A 59 -2.83 -12.96 -8.11
N PHE A 60 -2.94 -12.17 -9.16
CA PHE A 60 -1.83 -11.43 -9.73
C PHE A 60 -2.25 -9.99 -9.93
N ARG A 61 -1.28 -9.08 -9.83
CA ARG A 61 -1.45 -7.72 -10.30
C ARG A 61 -1.57 -7.74 -11.81
N GLU A 62 -2.67 -7.19 -12.31
CA GLU A 62 -3.00 -7.20 -13.73
C GLU A 62 -1.87 -6.55 -14.55
N ASP A 63 -1.33 -5.44 -14.05
CA ASP A 63 -0.29 -4.64 -14.68
C ASP A 63 1.12 -5.28 -14.67
N HIS A 64 1.27 -6.43 -13.99
CA HIS A 64 2.51 -7.19 -13.95
C HIS A 64 2.48 -8.44 -14.83
N LEU A 65 1.37 -8.69 -15.54
CA LEU A 65 1.24 -9.84 -16.41
C LEU A 65 1.97 -9.60 -17.74
N ASP A 66 2.62 -10.64 -18.24
CA ASP A 66 3.29 -10.58 -19.55
C ASP A 66 2.28 -10.29 -20.66
N GLY A 67 2.59 -9.28 -21.48
CA GLY A 67 1.70 -8.82 -22.55
C GLY A 67 0.57 -7.90 -22.10
N TRP A 68 0.56 -7.47 -20.84
CA TRP A 68 -0.37 -6.44 -20.40
C TRP A 68 -0.04 -5.08 -21.01
N GLU A 69 -1.08 -4.43 -21.56
CA GLU A 69 -1.08 -3.02 -21.93
C GLU A 69 -2.39 -2.38 -21.45
N PRO A 70 -2.41 -1.05 -21.18
CA PRO A 70 -3.64 -0.37 -20.77
C PRO A 70 -4.79 -0.61 -21.76
N GLY A 71 -5.89 -1.20 -21.28
CA GLY A 71 -7.09 -1.49 -22.07
C GLY A 71 -7.16 -2.88 -22.69
N VAL A 72 -6.14 -3.73 -22.48
CA VAL A 72 -6.19 -5.15 -22.85
C VAL A 72 -7.11 -5.90 -21.88
N ASP A 73 -7.98 -6.76 -22.43
CA ASP A 73 -8.81 -7.65 -21.60
C ASP A 73 -7.95 -8.73 -20.95
N ALA A 74 -7.94 -8.79 -19.61
CA ALA A 74 -7.24 -9.80 -18.83
C ALA A 74 -7.56 -11.25 -19.26
N ALA A 75 -8.73 -11.52 -19.85
CA ALA A 75 -9.06 -12.84 -20.39
C ALA A 75 -8.14 -13.30 -21.54
N THR A 76 -7.48 -12.36 -22.23
CA THR A 76 -6.50 -12.65 -23.29
C THR A 76 -5.12 -13.02 -22.75
N LEU A 77 -4.85 -12.66 -21.49
CA LEU A 77 -3.59 -12.96 -20.81
C LEU A 77 -3.62 -14.37 -20.23
N LYS A 78 -2.43 -14.94 -20.01
CA LYS A 78 -2.26 -16.30 -19.50
C LYS A 78 -1.62 -16.28 -18.13
N CYS A 79 -2.10 -17.15 -17.25
CA CYS A 79 -1.51 -17.32 -15.93
C CYS A 79 -0.04 -17.78 -16.04
N PRO A 80 0.92 -17.07 -15.43
CA PRO A 80 2.34 -17.44 -15.51
C PRO A 80 2.66 -18.75 -14.79
N GLU A 81 1.79 -19.21 -13.90
CA GLU A 81 2.00 -20.42 -13.10
C GLU A 81 1.42 -21.69 -13.74
N CYS A 82 0.29 -21.59 -14.45
CA CYS A 82 -0.41 -22.76 -14.98
C CYS A 82 -0.98 -22.59 -16.40
N GLY A 83 -0.85 -21.42 -17.02
CA GLY A 83 -1.42 -21.13 -18.34
C GLY A 83 -2.94 -20.94 -18.38
N GLY A 84 -3.61 -21.00 -17.23
CA GLY A 84 -5.06 -20.81 -17.11
C GLY A 84 -5.53 -19.40 -17.47
N ALA A 85 -6.84 -19.26 -17.71
CA ALA A 85 -7.46 -17.98 -18.01
C ALA A 85 -7.76 -17.17 -16.72
N PHE A 86 -7.78 -15.85 -16.84
CA PHE A 86 -8.13 -14.94 -15.75
C PHE A 86 -9.63 -14.63 -15.67
N GLY A 87 -10.07 -14.30 -14.46
CA GLY A 87 -11.37 -13.65 -14.21
C GLY A 87 -11.34 -12.15 -14.49
N GLU A 88 -12.45 -11.48 -14.21
CA GLU A 88 -12.53 -10.02 -14.30
C GLU A 88 -11.60 -9.34 -13.28
N PRO A 89 -10.88 -8.27 -13.66
CA PRO A 89 -10.10 -7.47 -12.73
C PRO A 89 -10.96 -6.87 -11.62
N LYS A 90 -10.44 -6.91 -10.40
CA LYS A 90 -11.05 -6.27 -9.23
C LYS A 90 -10.04 -5.35 -8.56
N ARG A 91 -10.48 -4.16 -8.18
CA ARG A 91 -9.65 -3.24 -7.40
C ARG A 91 -9.55 -3.72 -5.97
N PHE A 92 -8.33 -3.91 -5.49
CA PHE A 92 -8.06 -4.35 -4.13
C PHE A 92 -7.33 -3.27 -3.35
N ASN A 93 -7.91 -2.83 -2.22
CA ASN A 93 -7.28 -1.82 -1.38
C ASN A 93 -6.00 -2.41 -0.75
N LEU A 94 -4.90 -1.68 -0.86
CA LEU A 94 -3.58 -2.13 -0.40
C LEU A 94 -3.32 -1.81 1.09
N MET A 95 -4.20 -1.02 1.73
CA MET A 95 -4.07 -0.70 3.14
C MET A 95 -4.42 -1.90 4.02
N PHE A 96 -3.60 -2.15 5.04
CA PHE A 96 -3.90 -3.13 6.06
C PHE A 96 -4.90 -2.55 7.08
N LYS A 97 -6.12 -3.08 7.07
CA LYS A 97 -7.18 -2.82 8.04
C LYS A 97 -7.02 -3.71 9.27
N THR A 98 -7.16 -3.17 10.46
CA THR A 98 -7.23 -3.92 11.73
C THR A 98 -8.21 -3.25 12.70
N HIS A 99 -8.39 -3.82 13.89
CA HIS A 99 -9.24 -3.28 14.95
C HIS A 99 -8.42 -2.94 16.20
N MET A 100 -8.68 -1.79 16.79
CA MET A 100 -8.04 -1.32 18.01
C MET A 100 -8.94 -1.59 19.22
N GLY A 101 -8.44 -2.41 20.15
CA GLY A 101 -9.16 -2.80 21.36
C GLY A 101 -9.78 -4.21 21.27
N PRO A 102 -10.46 -4.66 22.33
CA PRO A 102 -10.92 -6.05 22.45
C PRO A 102 -12.21 -6.36 21.70
N VAL A 103 -12.92 -5.34 21.20
CA VAL A 103 -14.20 -5.50 20.50
C VAL A 103 -14.04 -5.03 19.06
N GLU A 104 -14.29 -5.94 18.12
CA GLU A 104 -14.28 -5.66 16.68
C GLU A 104 -15.59 -4.99 16.28
N GLY A 105 -15.63 -3.65 16.36
CA GLY A 105 -16.71 -2.82 15.84
C GLY A 105 -16.19 -1.78 14.84
N ASP A 106 -17.10 -1.14 14.10
CA ASP A 106 -16.74 -0.11 13.12
C ASP A 106 -15.99 1.07 13.75
N SER A 107 -16.33 1.43 15.00
CA SER A 107 -15.63 2.45 15.78
C SER A 107 -14.22 2.07 16.19
N ALA A 108 -13.86 0.78 16.14
CA ALA A 108 -12.54 0.27 16.47
C ALA A 108 -11.64 0.11 15.24
N VAL A 109 -12.15 0.33 14.02
CA VAL A 109 -11.34 0.17 12.80
C VAL A 109 -10.18 1.17 12.80
N VAL A 110 -8.98 0.66 12.54
CA VAL A 110 -7.77 1.45 12.28
C VAL A 110 -6.99 0.87 11.11
N TYR A 111 -6.13 1.67 10.50
CA TYR A 111 -5.28 1.21 9.39
C TYR A 111 -3.81 1.37 9.77
N LEU A 112 -2.98 0.42 9.31
CA LEU A 112 -1.54 0.67 9.22
C LEU A 112 -1.31 1.66 8.08
N ARG A 113 -0.55 2.72 8.36
CA ARG A 113 -0.28 3.77 7.38
C ARG A 113 0.37 3.21 6.10
N PRO A 114 -0.18 3.50 4.91
CA PRO A 114 0.46 3.15 3.63
C PRO A 114 1.64 4.07 3.29
N GLU A 115 1.73 5.23 3.94
CA GLU A 115 2.80 6.23 3.78
C GLU A 115 3.03 7.00 5.09
N THR A 116 4.13 7.75 5.20
CA THR A 116 4.42 8.58 6.40
C THR A 116 3.90 10.02 6.30
N ALA A 117 3.49 10.49 5.12
CA ALA A 117 3.19 11.91 4.87
C ALA A 117 2.00 12.42 5.70
N GLN A 118 0.92 11.62 5.81
CA GLN A 118 -0.29 12.05 6.51
C GLN A 118 -0.05 12.40 7.98
N GLY A 119 0.93 11.78 8.65
CA GLY A 119 1.28 12.11 10.02
C GLY A 119 1.67 13.58 10.19
N MET A 120 2.48 14.11 9.27
CA MET A 120 2.91 15.51 9.32
C MET A 120 1.76 16.52 9.11
N PHE A 121 0.66 16.12 8.46
CA PHE A 121 -0.48 17.01 8.24
C PHE A 121 -1.46 17.07 9.42
N VAL A 122 -1.39 16.12 10.36
CA VAL A 122 -2.39 15.95 11.42
C VAL A 122 -1.84 15.97 12.85
N ASP A 123 -0.51 15.84 13.02
CA ASP A 123 0.18 15.94 14.32
C ASP A 123 0.52 17.39 14.72
#